data_AF-A0A485MCZ8-F1
#
_entry.id   AF-A0A485MCZ8-F1
#
_cell.length_a   1.000
_cell.length_b   1.000
_cell.length_c   1.000
_cell.angle_alpha   90.00
_cell.angle_beta   90.00
_cell.angle_gamma   90.00
#
_symmetry.space_group_name_H-M   'P 1'
#
loop_
_entity.id
_entity.type
_entity.pdbx_description
1 polymer ?
#
loop_
_entity_poly.entity_id
_entity_poly.type
_entity_poly.pdbx_seq_one_letter_code
_entity_poly.pdbx_strand_id
1 'polypeptide(L)'
;MYPCLAPKNDQMTGKNKGLRTKRKFSLDELEGPGAEGPSNLKSKISKVSCESGQPVKSHGKGEVASQPSEYLDLKLTSLEPSEKATEVHVYPGSTKVIELHHKKQKASNPSASHSSLALFRVTMSRILKLKTQMQEKQVAVLNVKKQTQKGNSKKIVKMEQELQDLQSQLCAEQAQQQARVEQLEKTFQEEEQHLQDLEKEQGEEDLKQQLAQALQEHRALMEELNRSKKDFEAIIQAKNKELEQTKEEKEKVQAQKEEVLSHVNDVLENELQCIICSEYFIEAVTLNCAHSFCSYCISEWMKRKVECPICRKDIKSQTHSLVLDNCINKMVDNLSSEVKERRIVLIRERKAKRLS
;
A
#
# COMPACT_ATOMS: atom_id res chain seq x y z
N MET A 1 21.21 61.52 -5.20
CA MET A 1 21.13 60.43 -4.20
C MET A 1 22.04 59.31 -4.66
N TYR A 2 23.16 59.11 -3.94
CA TYR A 2 23.94 57.88 -3.70
C TYR A 2 24.47 57.02 -4.91
N PRO A 3 25.63 56.32 -4.75
CA PRO A 3 26.82 56.54 -5.56
C PRO A 3 27.54 55.23 -6.00
N CYS A 4 28.70 55.43 -6.64
CA CYS A 4 29.71 54.44 -7.06
C CYS A 4 30.57 53.82 -5.91
N LEU A 5 31.43 52.85 -6.32
CA LEU A 5 32.70 52.34 -5.73
C LEU A 5 32.57 51.12 -4.79
N ALA A 6 33.41 50.07 -4.76
CA ALA A 6 34.56 49.56 -5.53
C ALA A 6 34.97 48.16 -4.92
N PRO A 7 35.88 47.37 -5.53
CA PRO A 7 36.25 45.98 -5.15
C PRO A 7 37.62 45.84 -4.43
N LYS A 8 37.97 44.62 -3.95
CA LYS A 8 39.32 44.06 -3.62
C LYS A 8 39.12 42.59 -3.15
N ASN A 9 39.53 41.54 -3.85
CA ASN A 9 40.87 40.99 -4.14
C ASN A 9 41.67 40.59 -2.88
N ASP A 10 41.93 39.29 -2.73
CA ASP A 10 43.23 38.77 -2.27
C ASP A 10 43.47 37.34 -2.81
N GLN A 11 44.66 37.19 -3.40
CA GLN A 11 45.22 36.00 -4.03
C GLN A 11 46.61 35.78 -3.42
N MET A 12 47.04 34.50 -3.39
CA MET A 12 48.38 33.92 -3.15
C MET A 12 48.44 33.10 -1.85
N THR A 13 49.05 31.90 -1.77
CA THR A 13 49.89 31.11 -2.69
C THR A 13 50.17 29.75 -2.05
N GLY A 14 50.44 28.74 -2.89
CA GLY A 14 51.24 27.55 -2.54
C GLY A 14 50.72 26.28 -3.20
N LYS A 15 51.02 25.98 -4.48
CA LYS A 15 52.16 25.15 -4.95
C LYS A 15 52.26 23.83 -4.16
N ASN A 16 52.18 22.62 -4.73
CA ASN A 16 52.79 22.12 -5.97
C ASN A 16 52.36 20.67 -6.27
N LYS A 17 52.29 20.33 -7.58
CA LYS A 17 52.71 19.07 -8.25
C LYS A 17 52.05 17.75 -7.76
N GLY A 18 51.26 17.01 -8.52
CA GLY A 18 51.35 16.69 -9.94
C GLY A 18 52.04 15.33 -10.11
N LEU A 19 51.28 14.24 -10.24
CA LEU A 19 51.71 13.02 -10.94
C LEU A 19 50.50 12.38 -11.64
N ARG A 20 50.68 12.16 -12.94
CA ARG A 20 49.75 11.56 -13.90
C ARG A 20 50.35 10.22 -14.30
N THR A 21 49.60 9.12 -14.19
CA THR A 21 49.90 7.91 -14.96
C THR A 21 48.61 7.23 -15.41
N LYS A 22 48.57 6.88 -16.70
CA LYS A 22 47.47 6.22 -17.41
C LYS A 22 47.61 4.68 -17.40
N ARG A 23 46.51 4.02 -17.80
CA ARG A 23 46.34 2.65 -18.36
C ARG A 23 46.06 1.59 -17.28
N LYS A 24 45.21 0.58 -17.48
CA LYS A 24 44.53 0.02 -18.67
C LYS A 24 43.35 -0.83 -18.15
N PHE A 25 42.19 -0.74 -18.80
CA PHE A 25 41.09 -1.71 -18.64
C PHE A 25 41.37 -2.87 -19.60
N SER A 26 41.27 -4.12 -19.14
CA SER A 26 41.30 -5.30 -19.99
C SER A 26 40.17 -6.24 -19.58
N LEU A 27 39.51 -6.76 -20.59
CA LEU A 27 38.34 -7.62 -20.64
C LEU A 27 38.78 -9.08 -20.85
N ASP A 28 37.89 -10.00 -20.45
CA ASP A 28 37.60 -11.36 -20.96
C ASP A 28 38.04 -12.63 -20.19
N GLU A 29 36.99 -13.46 -20.00
CA GLU A 29 36.89 -14.94 -20.13
C GLU A 29 37.70 -15.85 -19.19
N LEU A 30 37.33 -17.10 -18.85
CA LEU A 30 36.12 -17.94 -18.83
C LEU A 30 36.58 -19.24 -18.10
N GLU A 31 35.66 -19.92 -17.39
CA GLU A 31 35.71 -21.34 -16.92
C GLU A 31 36.60 -21.79 -15.72
N GLY A 32 36.01 -22.66 -14.87
CA GLY A 32 36.55 -23.22 -13.60
C GLY A 32 37.33 -24.55 -13.76
N PRO A 33 37.25 -25.57 -12.84
CA PRO A 33 36.61 -25.64 -11.52
C PRO A 33 37.47 -26.26 -10.37
N GLY A 34 36.96 -26.21 -9.12
CA GLY A 34 37.12 -27.29 -8.12
C GLY A 34 38.01 -27.01 -6.90
N ALA A 35 37.39 -26.90 -5.72
CA ALA A 35 37.78 -27.61 -4.48
C ALA A 35 36.79 -27.29 -3.34
N GLU A 36 36.58 -28.29 -2.50
CA GLU A 36 35.49 -28.50 -1.56
C GLU A 36 35.65 -27.77 -0.21
N GLY A 37 34.52 -27.50 0.48
CA GLY A 37 34.50 -27.06 1.88
C GLY A 37 33.11 -26.61 2.35
N PRO A 38 32.49 -27.21 3.40
CA PRO A 38 31.04 -27.15 3.63
C PRO A 38 30.62 -26.11 4.68
N SER A 39 29.37 -25.63 4.61
CA SER A 39 28.49 -25.46 5.79
C SER A 39 27.09 -24.93 5.45
N ASN A 40 26.10 -25.78 5.69
CA ASN A 40 24.87 -25.55 6.46
C ASN A 40 24.06 -24.25 6.22
N LEU A 41 22.87 -24.39 5.62
CA LEU A 41 21.56 -24.29 6.29
C LEU A 41 20.42 -24.25 5.24
N LYS A 42 19.60 -25.30 5.22
CA LYS A 42 18.36 -25.43 4.44
C LYS A 42 17.21 -24.77 5.20
N SER A 43 16.49 -23.86 4.57
CA SER A 43 15.11 -23.52 4.94
C SER A 43 14.20 -23.66 3.73
N LYS A 44 13.23 -24.56 3.87
CA LYS A 44 12.27 -25.03 2.86
C LYS A 44 11.29 -23.92 2.46
N ILE A 45 11.11 -23.77 1.15
CA ILE A 45 9.98 -23.07 0.53
C ILE A 45 8.80 -24.06 0.49
N SER A 46 7.66 -23.69 1.06
CA SER A 46 6.41 -24.45 0.89
C SER A 46 5.79 -24.10 -0.46
N LYS A 47 5.56 -25.16 -1.24
CA LYS A 47 4.86 -25.17 -2.52
C LYS A 47 3.43 -25.61 -2.23
N VAL A 48 2.45 -24.75 -2.48
CA VAL A 48 1.02 -25.13 -2.45
C VAL A 48 0.53 -25.25 -3.88
N SER A 49 0.27 -26.49 -4.30
CA SER A 49 -0.54 -26.82 -5.47
C SER A 49 -2.01 -26.62 -5.12
N CYS A 50 -2.76 -25.95 -5.98
CA CYS A 50 -4.22 -26.03 -6.00
C CYS A 50 -4.61 -27.13 -6.99
N GLU A 51 -5.18 -28.22 -6.49
CA GLU A 51 -5.91 -29.19 -7.30
C GLU A 51 -7.37 -28.76 -7.49
N SER A 52 -7.86 -29.07 -8.68
CA SER A 52 -9.21 -28.88 -9.19
C SER A 52 -10.17 -29.92 -8.61
N GLY A 53 -11.25 -29.48 -7.94
CA GLY A 53 -12.39 -30.31 -7.58
C GLY A 53 -13.52 -30.20 -8.61
N GLN A 54 -13.95 -31.35 -9.16
CA GLN A 54 -15.09 -31.49 -10.06
C GLN A 54 -16.38 -31.94 -9.30
N PRO A 55 -17.55 -32.03 -9.96
CA PRO A 55 -18.86 -31.60 -9.45
C PRO A 55 -19.70 -32.71 -8.81
N VAL A 56 -20.73 -32.32 -8.04
CA VAL A 56 -21.81 -33.24 -7.62
C VAL A 56 -23.18 -32.70 -8.01
N LYS A 57 -23.96 -33.56 -8.68
CA LYS A 57 -25.30 -33.35 -9.24
C LYS A 57 -26.42 -33.47 -8.19
N SER A 58 -27.38 -32.56 -8.33
CA SER A 58 -28.86 -32.65 -8.19
C SER A 58 -29.55 -33.94 -7.72
N HIS A 59 -30.48 -33.83 -6.77
CA HIS A 59 -31.95 -33.98 -6.97
C HIS A 59 -32.73 -33.87 -5.63
N GLY A 60 -33.90 -33.20 -5.63
CA GLY A 60 -34.91 -33.33 -4.57
C GLY A 60 -35.88 -32.15 -4.47
N LYS A 61 -37.13 -32.34 -4.93
CA LYS A 61 -38.25 -31.38 -5.00
C LYS A 61 -38.87 -31.04 -3.63
N GLY A 62 -39.45 -29.85 -3.53
CA GLY A 62 -40.50 -29.49 -2.56
C GLY A 62 -41.00 -28.05 -2.76
N GLU A 63 -42.16 -27.89 -3.42
CA GLU A 63 -42.91 -26.63 -3.53
C GLU A 63 -43.64 -26.30 -2.21
N VAL A 64 -43.82 -25.01 -1.89
CA VAL A 64 -45.13 -24.34 -1.70
C VAL A 64 -44.96 -22.85 -1.30
N ALA A 65 -45.55 -22.00 -2.15
CA ALA A 65 -46.16 -20.67 -2.00
C ALA A 65 -45.83 -19.73 -0.81
N SER A 66 -45.46 -18.47 -1.14
CA SER A 66 -46.32 -17.27 -1.11
C SER A 66 -45.47 -15.98 -1.09
N GLN A 67 -45.73 -15.05 -2.02
CA GLN A 67 -45.32 -13.63 -2.00
C GLN A 67 -46.60 -12.77 -1.78
N PRO A 68 -46.59 -11.42 -1.65
CA PRO A 68 -45.48 -10.43 -1.59
C PRO A 68 -45.67 -9.31 -0.51
N SER A 69 -44.68 -8.43 -0.31
CA SER A 69 -44.89 -7.01 0.11
C SER A 69 -43.58 -6.23 -0.07
N GLU A 70 -43.42 -5.51 -1.19
CA GLU A 70 -43.47 -4.04 -1.30
C GLU A 70 -42.34 -3.28 -0.57
N TYR A 71 -41.36 -2.80 -1.35
CA TYR A 71 -40.55 -1.62 -1.00
C TYR A 71 -40.23 -0.82 -2.27
N LEU A 72 -40.96 0.29 -2.46
CA LEU A 72 -40.59 1.45 -3.26
C LEU A 72 -40.57 2.63 -2.27
N ASP A 73 -39.41 3.23 -2.05
CA ASP A 73 -38.94 4.48 -2.66
C ASP A 73 -39.77 5.71 -2.28
N LEU A 74 -39.16 6.62 -1.52
CA LEU A 74 -39.61 7.98 -1.27
C LEU A 74 -38.39 8.91 -1.21
N LYS A 75 -38.14 9.58 -2.34
CA LYS A 75 -37.40 10.85 -2.44
C LYS A 75 -38.10 11.96 -1.66
N LEU A 76 -37.32 12.92 -1.14
CA LEU A 76 -37.42 14.39 -1.39
C LEU A 76 -36.34 15.12 -0.55
N THR A 77 -35.29 15.72 -1.12
CA THR A 77 -35.11 17.05 -1.79
C THR A 77 -34.53 18.14 -0.87
N SER A 78 -33.41 18.67 -1.35
CA SER A 78 -32.60 19.87 -1.04
C SER A 78 -33.33 21.13 -0.57
N LEU A 79 -32.60 22.01 0.16
CA LEU A 79 -32.43 23.44 -0.16
C LEU A 79 -31.19 24.04 0.58
N GLU A 80 -30.34 24.74 -0.17
CA GLU A 80 -29.17 25.58 0.24
C GLU A 80 -29.63 27.05 0.51
N PRO A 81 -28.85 27.94 1.19
CA PRO A 81 -27.86 28.79 0.48
C PRO A 81 -26.63 29.37 1.28
N SER A 82 -25.49 29.54 0.58
CA SER A 82 -24.64 30.78 0.38
C SER A 82 -24.15 31.59 1.62
N GLU A 83 -22.93 32.14 1.80
CA GLU A 83 -21.87 32.67 0.91
C GLU A 83 -20.57 33.06 1.69
N LYS A 84 -19.41 33.00 1.01
CA LYS A 84 -18.15 33.82 1.10
C LYS A 84 -17.13 33.79 2.27
N ALA A 85 -15.96 33.20 1.94
CA ALA A 85 -14.58 33.74 1.82
C ALA A 85 -13.78 34.27 3.04
N THR A 86 -12.60 33.68 3.32
CA THR A 86 -11.23 34.27 3.18
C THR A 86 -10.15 33.23 3.59
N GLU A 87 -8.92 33.44 3.14
CA GLU A 87 -7.85 32.53 2.75
C GLU A 87 -6.60 32.62 3.69
N VAL A 88 -5.66 31.65 3.55
CA VAL A 88 -4.19 31.68 3.86
C VAL A 88 -3.65 31.26 5.26
N HIS A 89 -3.23 29.97 5.33
CA HIS A 89 -1.84 29.44 5.47
C HIS A 89 -1.02 29.47 6.80
N VAL A 90 -0.25 28.35 6.96
CA VAL A 90 1.03 28.13 7.69
C VAL A 90 0.99 27.45 9.09
N TYR A 91 1.47 26.20 9.11
CA TYR A 91 1.97 25.39 10.26
C TYR A 91 3.21 26.06 10.92
N PRO A 92 3.50 25.89 12.24
CA PRO A 92 4.14 24.63 12.65
C PRO A 92 3.74 24.11 14.04
N GLY A 93 4.05 22.83 14.24
CA GLY A 93 3.70 22.06 15.43
C GLY A 93 4.28 22.60 16.74
N SER A 94 3.56 22.29 17.81
CA SER A 94 4.02 22.40 19.18
C SER A 94 3.28 21.38 20.02
N THR A 95 4.05 20.44 20.55
CA THR A 95 3.70 19.42 21.53
C THR A 95 2.96 20.05 22.70
N LYS A 96 1.65 19.82 22.80
CA LYS A 96 0.88 20.09 24.03
C LYS A 96 0.35 18.79 24.58
N VAL A 97 1.02 18.38 25.66
CA VAL A 97 0.51 17.53 26.73
C VAL A 97 -0.96 17.90 26.97
N ILE A 98 -1.87 16.98 26.67
CA ILE A 98 -3.28 17.14 27.01
C ILE A 98 -3.36 16.98 28.53
N GLU A 99 -3.38 18.13 29.19
CA GLU A 99 -3.83 18.29 30.56
C GLU A 99 -5.27 17.77 30.61
N LEU A 100 -5.44 16.56 31.14
CA LEU A 100 -6.76 15.99 31.40
C LEU A 100 -7.46 16.94 32.37
N HIS A 101 -8.47 17.65 31.85
CA HIS A 101 -9.47 18.28 32.70
C HIS A 101 -10.21 17.16 33.44
N HIS A 102 -9.71 16.80 34.61
CA HIS A 102 -10.50 16.11 35.62
C HIS A 102 -11.66 17.04 35.99
N LYS A 103 -12.81 16.81 35.35
CA LYS A 103 -14.09 17.32 35.80
C LYS A 103 -14.26 16.79 37.22
N LYS A 104 -13.97 17.67 38.18
CA LYS A 104 -14.03 17.43 39.62
C LYS A 104 -15.47 17.06 39.95
N GLN A 105 -15.79 15.77 39.83
CA GLN A 105 -17.02 15.22 40.36
C GLN A 105 -16.97 15.47 41.86
N LYS A 106 -18.08 16.01 42.34
CA LYS A 106 -18.29 16.45 43.71
C LYS A 106 -18.18 15.22 44.60
N ALA A 107 -16.98 14.96 45.11
CA ALA A 107 -16.74 13.93 46.11
C ALA A 107 -17.77 14.13 47.23
N SER A 108 -18.59 13.11 47.48
CA SER A 108 -19.45 13.04 48.64
C SER A 108 -18.60 13.34 49.86
N ASN A 109 -18.91 14.44 50.56
CA ASN A 109 -18.08 14.99 51.63
C ASN A 109 -17.75 13.89 52.67
N PRO A 110 -16.48 13.46 52.81
CA PRO A 110 -16.10 12.43 53.79
C PRO A 110 -16.38 12.87 55.23
N SER A 111 -16.47 14.19 55.47
CA SER A 111 -16.76 14.73 56.80
C SER A 111 -18.19 14.44 57.28
N ALA A 112 -19.16 14.26 56.36
CA ALA A 112 -20.55 14.00 56.71
C ALA A 112 -20.77 12.54 57.15
N SER A 113 -20.10 11.59 56.48
CA SER A 113 -20.18 10.16 56.81
C SER A 113 -19.49 9.85 58.15
N HIS A 114 -18.33 10.46 58.43
CA HIS A 114 -17.68 10.37 59.75
C HIS A 114 -18.54 10.94 60.88
N SER A 115 -19.27 12.03 60.63
CA SER A 115 -20.20 12.65 61.59
C SER A 115 -21.42 11.76 61.86
N SER A 116 -21.99 11.14 60.82
CA SER A 116 -23.15 10.25 60.94
C SER A 116 -22.84 8.96 61.72
N LEU A 117 -21.67 8.36 61.51
CA LEU A 117 -21.24 7.15 62.20
C LEU A 117 -20.88 7.41 63.66
N ALA A 118 -20.30 8.59 63.96
CA ALA A 118 -20.10 9.06 65.32
C ALA A 118 -21.46 9.26 66.05
N LEU A 119 -22.43 9.90 65.39
CA LEU A 119 -23.78 10.10 65.93
C LEU A 119 -24.52 8.76 66.16
N PHE A 120 -24.35 7.80 65.27
CA PHE A 120 -24.87 6.43 65.41
C PHE A 120 -24.29 5.75 66.67
N ARG A 121 -22.96 5.78 66.85
CA ARG A 121 -22.29 5.21 68.03
C ARG A 121 -22.76 5.83 69.33
N VAL A 122 -22.92 7.17 69.36
CA VAL A 122 -23.44 7.89 70.53
C VAL A 122 -24.88 7.48 70.82
N THR A 123 -25.74 7.42 69.79
CA THR A 123 -27.16 7.06 69.96
C THR A 123 -27.33 5.61 70.42
N MET A 124 -26.57 4.67 69.86
CA MET A 124 -26.57 3.26 70.30
C MET A 124 -26.11 3.12 71.75
N SER A 125 -25.07 3.85 72.15
CA SER A 125 -24.61 3.86 73.54
C SER A 125 -25.67 4.40 74.50
N ARG A 126 -26.47 5.39 74.08
CA ARG A 126 -27.57 5.95 74.87
C ARG A 126 -28.75 4.98 75.00
N ILE A 127 -29.15 4.32 73.91
CA ILE A 127 -30.19 3.28 73.90
C ILE A 127 -29.82 2.13 74.84
N LEU A 128 -28.56 1.68 74.80
CA LEU A 128 -28.06 0.63 75.71
C LEU A 128 -28.17 1.05 77.18
N LYS A 129 -27.76 2.29 77.52
CA LYS A 129 -27.88 2.82 78.88
C LYS A 129 -29.33 2.91 79.34
N LEU A 130 -30.24 3.41 78.50
CA LEU A 130 -31.66 3.50 78.80
C LEU A 130 -32.28 2.11 79.01
N LYS A 131 -31.87 1.11 78.22
CA LYS A 131 -32.32 -0.28 78.36
C LYS A 131 -31.88 -0.88 79.71
N THR A 132 -30.64 -0.65 80.12
CA THR A 132 -30.14 -1.08 81.44
C THR A 132 -30.89 -0.39 82.58
N GLN A 133 -31.06 0.93 82.51
CA GLN A 133 -31.78 1.70 83.53
C GLN A 133 -33.25 1.27 83.67
N MET A 134 -33.93 0.98 82.56
CA MET A 134 -35.28 0.44 82.54
C MET A 134 -35.34 -0.93 83.24
N GLN A 135 -34.41 -1.84 82.95
CA GLN A 135 -34.35 -3.17 83.60
C GLN A 135 -34.12 -3.06 85.11
N GLU A 136 -33.18 -2.21 85.55
CA GLU A 136 -32.90 -1.97 86.97
C GLU A 136 -34.12 -1.41 87.71
N LYS A 137 -34.80 -0.42 87.11
CA LYS A 137 -36.03 0.17 87.67
C LYS A 137 -37.18 -0.83 87.71
N GLN A 138 -37.27 -1.74 86.73
CA GLN A 138 -38.32 -2.77 86.66
C GLN A 138 -38.15 -3.77 87.80
N VAL A 139 -36.92 -4.19 88.07
CA VAL A 139 -36.56 -5.04 89.22
C VAL A 139 -36.84 -4.31 90.55
N ALA A 140 -36.50 -3.03 90.65
CA ALA A 140 -36.75 -2.23 91.85
C ALA A 140 -38.26 -2.08 92.16
N VAL A 141 -39.10 -1.82 91.14
CA VAL A 141 -40.56 -1.76 91.31
C VAL A 141 -41.14 -3.11 91.74
N LEU A 142 -40.67 -4.22 91.16
CA LEU A 142 -41.10 -5.57 91.55
C LEU A 142 -40.73 -5.90 93.01
N ASN A 143 -39.54 -5.49 93.46
CA ASN A 143 -39.08 -5.75 94.82
C ASN A 143 -39.86 -4.92 95.87
N VAL A 144 -40.13 -3.65 95.59
CA VAL A 144 -40.91 -2.77 96.49
C VAL A 144 -42.38 -3.22 96.57
N LYS A 145 -42.96 -3.72 95.46
CA LYS A 145 -44.30 -4.34 95.44
C LYS A 145 -44.39 -5.58 96.32
N LYS A 146 -43.32 -6.39 96.40
CA LYS A 146 -43.26 -7.59 97.25
C LYS A 146 -43.11 -7.27 98.75
N GLN A 147 -42.46 -6.15 99.11
CA GLN A 147 -42.20 -5.76 100.50
C GLN A 147 -43.33 -4.97 101.19
N THR A 148 -44.33 -4.44 100.46
CA THR A 148 -45.30 -3.49 101.01
C THR A 148 -46.75 -4.00 100.90
N GLN A 149 -47.31 -4.62 101.94
CA GLN A 149 -48.68 -5.18 101.88
C GLN A 149 -49.80 -4.25 102.37
N LYS A 150 -49.51 -3.14 103.05
CA LYS A 150 -50.48 -2.08 103.45
C LYS A 150 -49.72 -0.83 103.91
N GLY A 151 -49.71 0.26 103.12
CA GLY A 151 -49.24 1.57 103.62
C GLY A 151 -48.75 2.62 102.60
N ASN A 152 -47.92 2.27 101.60
CA ASN A 152 -47.21 3.28 100.77
C ASN A 152 -47.58 3.27 99.28
N SER A 153 -48.87 3.42 98.97
CA SER A 153 -49.41 3.44 97.59
C SER A 153 -48.77 4.53 96.69
N LYS A 154 -48.54 5.75 97.22
CA LYS A 154 -48.02 6.88 96.45
C LYS A 154 -46.59 6.69 95.90
N LYS A 155 -45.71 5.96 96.62
CA LYS A 155 -44.31 5.74 96.21
C LYS A 155 -44.21 4.71 95.07
N ILE A 156 -45.05 3.68 95.11
CA ILE A 156 -45.13 2.66 94.06
C ILE A 156 -45.65 3.28 92.77
N VAL A 157 -46.74 4.06 92.84
CA VAL A 157 -47.30 4.77 91.67
C VAL A 157 -46.28 5.71 91.03
N LYS A 158 -45.49 6.44 91.81
CA LYS A 158 -44.43 7.32 91.27
C LYS A 158 -43.33 6.54 90.54
N MET A 159 -42.89 5.41 91.09
CA MET A 159 -41.87 4.57 90.45
C MET A 159 -42.40 3.84 89.21
N GLU A 160 -43.69 3.50 89.17
CA GLU A 160 -44.37 2.96 87.99
C GLU A 160 -44.48 4.00 86.87
N GLN A 161 -44.79 5.25 87.21
CA GLN A 161 -44.79 6.35 86.24
C GLN A 161 -43.40 6.58 85.65
N GLU A 162 -42.35 6.64 86.48
CA GLU A 162 -40.97 6.77 86.02
C GLU A 162 -40.54 5.62 85.08
N LEU A 163 -41.04 4.40 85.33
CA LEU A 163 -40.82 3.25 84.46
C LEU A 163 -41.51 3.38 83.11
N GLN A 164 -42.77 3.84 83.12
CA GLN A 164 -43.54 4.05 81.91
C GLN A 164 -42.94 5.15 81.03
N ASP A 165 -42.40 6.21 81.64
CA ASP A 165 -41.72 7.30 80.95
C ASP A 165 -40.40 6.80 80.31
N LEU A 166 -39.59 6.01 81.05
CA LEU A 166 -38.37 5.39 80.52
C LEU A 166 -38.65 4.41 79.37
N GLN A 167 -39.73 3.63 79.48
CA GLN A 167 -40.15 2.70 78.44
C GLN A 167 -40.58 3.43 77.16
N SER A 168 -41.32 4.53 77.31
CA SER A 168 -41.74 5.39 76.20
C SER A 168 -40.54 6.06 75.52
N GLN A 169 -39.57 6.53 76.31
CA GLN A 169 -38.34 7.14 75.79
C GLN A 169 -37.46 6.14 75.04
N LEU A 170 -37.27 4.93 75.58
CA LEU A 170 -36.51 3.87 74.91
C LEU A 170 -37.17 3.47 73.58
N CYS A 171 -38.51 3.34 73.57
CA CYS A 171 -39.27 3.03 72.36
C CYS A 171 -39.13 4.12 71.30
N ALA A 172 -39.23 5.40 71.69
CA ALA A 172 -39.08 6.53 70.79
C ALA A 172 -37.65 6.62 70.22
N GLU A 173 -36.62 6.40 71.04
CA GLU A 173 -35.23 6.40 70.57
C GLU A 173 -34.91 5.21 69.66
N GLN A 174 -35.45 4.02 69.95
CA GLN A 174 -35.31 2.88 69.05
C GLN A 174 -36.03 3.10 67.72
N ALA A 175 -37.26 3.63 67.73
CA ALA A 175 -38.00 3.94 66.52
C ALA A 175 -37.29 5.01 65.67
N GLN A 176 -36.77 6.07 66.32
CA GLN A 176 -36.00 7.10 65.64
C GLN A 176 -34.70 6.55 65.04
N GLN A 177 -34.01 5.68 65.76
CA GLN A 177 -32.77 5.07 65.28
C GLN A 177 -33.04 4.10 64.12
N GLN A 178 -34.12 3.33 64.19
CA GLN A 178 -34.57 2.43 63.13
C GLN A 178 -34.91 3.22 61.85
N ALA A 179 -35.69 4.30 61.97
CA ALA A 179 -36.02 5.16 60.82
C ALA A 179 -34.78 5.79 60.17
N ARG A 180 -33.76 6.13 60.96
CA ARG A 180 -32.48 6.65 60.44
C ARG A 180 -31.69 5.58 59.68
N VAL A 181 -31.70 4.33 60.16
CA VAL A 181 -31.06 3.21 59.47
C VAL A 181 -31.78 2.93 58.15
N GLU A 182 -33.10 2.86 58.16
CA GLU A 182 -33.91 2.66 56.94
C GLU A 182 -33.70 3.78 55.93
N GLN A 183 -33.62 5.04 56.37
CA GLN A 183 -33.30 6.17 55.50
C GLN A 183 -31.91 6.02 54.89
N LEU A 184 -30.92 5.60 55.68
CA LEU A 184 -29.54 5.43 55.22
C LEU A 184 -29.42 4.27 54.22
N GLU A 185 -30.08 3.14 54.48
CA GLU A 185 -30.16 2.00 53.58
C GLU A 185 -30.77 2.40 52.23
N LYS A 186 -31.86 3.17 52.25
CA LYS A 186 -32.48 3.70 51.03
C LYS A 186 -31.52 4.59 50.24
N THR A 187 -30.82 5.51 50.91
CA THR A 187 -29.85 6.38 50.22
C THR A 187 -28.68 5.61 49.63
N PHE A 188 -28.19 4.57 50.30
CA PHE A 188 -27.12 3.72 49.76
C PHE A 188 -27.57 2.96 48.51
N GLN A 189 -28.79 2.42 48.50
CA GLN A 189 -29.35 1.73 47.33
C GLN A 189 -29.53 2.69 46.14
N GLU A 190 -29.99 3.91 46.38
CA GLU A 190 -30.14 4.94 45.33
C GLU A 190 -28.77 5.37 44.75
N GLU A 191 -27.75 5.56 45.60
CA GLU A 191 -26.38 5.88 45.16
C GLU A 191 -25.73 4.73 44.38
N GLU A 192 -25.90 3.48 44.84
CA GLU A 192 -25.37 2.29 44.15
C GLU A 192 -25.96 2.13 42.75
N GLN A 193 -27.28 2.30 42.61
CA GLN A 193 -27.96 2.25 41.32
C GLN A 193 -27.46 3.37 40.40
N HIS A 194 -27.33 4.60 40.91
CA HIS A 194 -26.85 5.73 40.13
C HIS A 194 -25.40 5.55 39.65
N LEU A 195 -24.51 4.98 40.48
CA LEU A 195 -23.14 4.65 40.06
C LEU A 195 -23.13 3.58 38.95
N GLN A 196 -23.96 2.53 39.07
CA GLN A 196 -24.05 1.50 38.03
C GLN A 196 -24.57 2.06 36.70
N ASP A 197 -25.53 2.98 36.74
CA ASP A 197 -26.09 3.58 35.53
C ASP A 197 -25.08 4.53 34.85
N LEU A 198 -24.33 5.32 35.64
CA LEU A 198 -23.21 6.13 35.14
C LEU A 198 -22.10 5.28 34.49
N GLU A 199 -21.72 4.16 35.10
CA GLU A 199 -20.70 3.26 34.53
C GLU A 199 -21.16 2.64 33.21
N LYS A 200 -22.44 2.26 33.09
CA LYS A 200 -23.02 1.73 31.85
C LYS A 200 -23.07 2.77 30.74
N GLU A 201 -23.56 3.97 31.04
CA GLU A 201 -23.64 5.07 30.07
C GLU A 201 -22.25 5.46 29.56
N GLN A 202 -21.28 5.62 30.46
CA GLN A 202 -19.89 5.93 30.08
C GLN A 202 -19.27 4.83 29.22
N GLY A 203 -19.47 3.56 29.57
CA GLY A 203 -18.98 2.43 28.79
C GLY A 203 -19.61 2.32 27.40
N GLU A 204 -20.91 2.61 27.28
CA GLU A 204 -21.61 2.61 25.99
C GLU A 204 -21.16 3.76 25.08
N GLU A 205 -20.96 4.96 25.63
CA GLU A 205 -20.50 6.12 24.88
C GLU A 205 -19.04 5.96 24.43
N ASP A 206 -18.17 5.43 25.29
CA ASP A 206 -16.80 5.09 24.93
C ASP A 206 -16.76 4.04 23.80
N LEU A 207 -17.60 3.00 23.86
CA LEU A 207 -17.67 1.98 22.82
C LEU A 207 -18.21 2.53 21.49
N LYS A 208 -19.23 3.40 21.53
CA LYS A 208 -19.74 4.10 20.35
C LYS A 208 -18.66 4.98 19.72
N GLN A 209 -17.88 5.68 20.53
CA GLN A 209 -16.79 6.53 20.05
C GLN A 209 -15.67 5.71 19.42
N GLN A 210 -15.28 4.59 20.03
CA GLN A 210 -14.30 3.66 19.46
C GLN A 210 -14.79 3.07 18.12
N LEU A 211 -16.06 2.67 18.04
CA LEU A 211 -16.64 2.16 16.80
C LEU A 211 -16.66 3.23 15.70
N ALA A 212 -17.06 4.46 16.04
CA ALA A 212 -17.07 5.57 15.09
C ALA A 212 -15.66 5.89 14.57
N GLN A 213 -14.66 5.91 15.46
CA GLN A 213 -13.26 6.11 15.09
C GLN A 213 -12.77 4.99 14.17
N ALA A 214 -13.00 3.72 14.52
CA ALA A 214 -12.59 2.58 13.70
C ALA A 214 -13.23 2.61 12.30
N LEU A 215 -14.51 2.97 12.21
CA LEU A 215 -15.21 3.13 10.93
C LEU A 215 -14.66 4.30 10.11
N GLN A 216 -14.29 5.40 10.75
CA GLN A 216 -13.65 6.54 10.09
C GLN A 216 -12.26 6.18 9.55
N GLU A 217 -11.44 5.50 10.33
CA GLU A 217 -10.12 5.02 9.90
C GLU A 217 -10.24 4.04 8.73
N HIS A 218 -11.16 3.08 8.80
CA HIS A 218 -11.40 2.14 7.71
C HIS A 218 -11.87 2.86 6.43
N ARG A 219 -12.72 3.88 6.55
CA ARG A 219 -13.14 4.71 5.40
C ARG A 219 -11.95 5.43 4.77
N ALA A 220 -11.10 6.06 5.58
CA ALA A 220 -9.92 6.77 5.09
C ALA A 220 -8.96 5.83 4.34
N LEU A 221 -8.73 4.62 4.87
CA LEU A 221 -7.91 3.59 4.22
C LEU A 221 -8.50 3.14 2.86
N MET A 222 -9.82 2.94 2.79
CA MET A 222 -10.50 2.60 1.54
C MET A 222 -10.40 3.71 0.49
N GLU A 223 -10.46 4.97 0.90
CA GLU A 223 -10.28 6.11 0.01
C GLU A 223 -8.84 6.19 -0.53
N GLU A 224 -7.85 5.97 0.33
CA GLU A 224 -6.44 5.93 -0.07
C GLU A 224 -6.14 4.78 -1.05
N LEU A 225 -6.66 3.59 -0.76
CA LEU A 225 -6.56 2.44 -1.65
C LEU A 225 -7.20 2.71 -3.01
N ASN A 226 -8.37 3.37 -3.02
CA ASN A 226 -9.03 3.77 -4.26
C ASN A 226 -8.25 4.82 -5.05
N ARG A 227 -7.61 5.79 -4.39
CA ARG A 227 -6.70 6.74 -5.05
C ARG A 227 -5.51 6.01 -5.68
N SER A 228 -4.83 5.17 -4.90
CA SER A 228 -3.70 4.37 -5.38
C SER A 228 -4.07 3.48 -6.57
N LYS A 229 -5.25 2.84 -6.54
CA LYS A 229 -5.78 2.06 -7.66
C LYS A 229 -5.92 2.91 -8.93
N LYS A 230 -6.49 4.12 -8.84
CA LYS A 230 -6.64 5.03 -9.98
C LYS A 230 -5.30 5.47 -10.55
N ASP A 231 -4.32 5.73 -9.69
CA ASP A 231 -2.97 6.10 -10.12
C ASP A 231 -2.30 4.95 -10.89
N PHE A 232 -2.41 3.72 -10.39
CA PHE A 232 -1.90 2.54 -11.10
C PHE A 232 -2.60 2.33 -12.45
N GLU A 233 -3.92 2.50 -12.50
CA GLU A 233 -4.70 2.38 -13.73
C GLU A 233 -4.27 3.41 -14.79
N ALA A 234 -4.04 4.66 -14.37
CA ALA A 234 -3.53 5.72 -15.24
C ALA A 234 -2.12 5.41 -15.78
N ILE A 235 -1.23 4.87 -14.93
CA ILE A 235 0.12 4.46 -15.33
C ILE A 235 0.06 3.33 -16.37
N ILE A 236 -0.76 2.30 -16.12
CA ILE A 236 -0.94 1.18 -17.05
C ILE A 236 -1.47 1.68 -18.39
N GLN A 237 -2.47 2.57 -18.36
CA GLN A 237 -3.04 3.15 -19.58
C GLN A 237 -2.00 3.96 -20.38
N ALA A 238 -1.20 4.78 -19.70
CA ALA A 238 -0.13 5.55 -20.34
C ALA A 238 0.92 4.63 -20.98
N LYS A 239 1.34 3.58 -20.27
CA LYS A 239 2.32 2.61 -20.78
C LYS A 239 1.81 1.79 -21.95
N ASN A 240 0.54 1.39 -21.93
CA ASN A 240 -0.07 0.71 -23.06
C ASN A 240 -0.11 1.62 -24.30
N LYS A 241 -0.42 2.91 -24.13
CA LYS A 241 -0.39 3.88 -25.24
C LYS A 241 1.01 4.06 -25.82
N GLU A 242 2.04 4.17 -24.98
CA GLU A 242 3.44 4.27 -25.39
C GLU A 242 3.89 3.02 -26.18
N LEU A 243 3.47 1.85 -25.72
CA LEU A 243 3.75 0.58 -26.38
C LEU A 243 3.14 0.50 -27.77
N GLU A 244 1.86 0.89 -27.93
CA GLU A 244 1.20 0.89 -29.23
C GLU A 244 1.85 1.88 -30.21
N GLN A 245 2.25 3.06 -29.74
CA GLN A 245 2.99 4.02 -30.56
C GLN A 245 4.33 3.46 -31.04
N THR A 246 5.06 2.77 -30.15
CA THR A 246 6.34 2.15 -30.50
C THR A 246 6.17 0.98 -31.47
N LYS A 247 5.10 0.20 -31.35
CA LYS A 247 4.77 -0.86 -32.31
C LYS A 247 4.47 -0.27 -33.69
N GLU A 248 3.62 0.75 -33.76
CA GLU A 248 3.29 1.42 -35.02
C GLU A 248 4.52 2.03 -35.69
N GLU A 249 5.39 2.69 -34.93
CA GLU A 249 6.65 3.23 -35.44
C GLU A 249 7.58 2.11 -35.94
N LYS A 250 7.71 1.01 -35.18
CA LYS A 250 8.51 -0.15 -35.58
C LYS A 250 7.97 -0.80 -36.85
N GLU A 251 6.66 -0.93 -36.99
CA GLU A 251 6.01 -1.47 -38.20
C GLU A 251 6.27 -0.58 -39.41
N LYS A 252 6.17 0.75 -39.25
CA LYS A 252 6.49 1.72 -40.31
C LYS A 252 7.95 1.62 -40.74
N VAL A 253 8.88 1.59 -39.79
CA VAL A 253 10.32 1.46 -40.07
C VAL A 253 10.62 0.10 -40.73
N GLN A 254 9.96 -0.97 -40.28
CA GLN A 254 10.13 -2.29 -40.87
C GLN A 254 9.61 -2.33 -42.31
N ALA A 255 8.45 -1.75 -42.60
CA ALA A 255 7.91 -1.65 -43.95
C ALA A 255 8.83 -0.84 -44.88
N GLN A 256 9.35 0.31 -44.40
CA GLN A 256 10.32 1.11 -45.16
C GLN A 256 11.62 0.33 -45.43
N LYS A 257 12.11 -0.43 -44.44
CA LYS A 257 13.28 -1.28 -44.61
C LYS A 257 13.04 -2.37 -45.64
N GLU A 258 11.87 -3.00 -45.63
CA GLU A 258 11.49 -4.04 -46.58
C GLU A 258 11.36 -3.49 -48.01
N GLU A 259 10.78 -2.30 -48.17
CA GLU A 259 10.71 -1.59 -49.46
C GLU A 259 12.11 -1.30 -50.02
N VAL A 260 13.01 -0.75 -49.19
CA VAL A 260 14.39 -0.48 -49.60
C VAL A 260 15.13 -1.77 -49.97
N LEU A 261 14.98 -2.84 -49.18
CA LEU A 261 15.59 -4.13 -49.49
C LEU A 261 15.06 -4.73 -50.79
N SER A 262 13.76 -4.62 -51.04
CA SER A 262 13.14 -5.05 -52.30
C SER A 262 13.74 -4.30 -53.49
N HIS A 263 13.90 -2.98 -53.38
CA HIS A 263 14.49 -2.18 -54.46
C HIS A 263 15.97 -2.53 -54.71
N VAL A 264 16.75 -2.76 -53.65
CA VAL A 264 18.14 -3.20 -53.79
C VAL A 264 18.24 -4.58 -54.44
N ASN A 265 17.33 -5.52 -54.11
CA ASN A 265 17.31 -6.84 -54.72
C ASN A 265 16.97 -6.78 -56.22
N ASP A 266 16.01 -5.92 -56.59
CA ASP A 266 15.64 -5.69 -58.00
C ASP A 266 16.82 -5.20 -58.84
N VAL A 267 17.59 -4.23 -58.33
CA VAL A 267 18.81 -3.72 -59.00
C VAL A 267 19.86 -4.82 -59.13
N LEU A 268 20.03 -5.66 -58.10
CA LEU A 268 21.01 -6.74 -58.12
C LEU A 268 20.68 -7.80 -59.17
N GLU A 269 19.43 -8.24 -59.22
CA GLU A 269 18.99 -9.31 -60.13
C GLU A 269 18.96 -8.85 -61.58
N ASN A 270 18.50 -7.62 -61.85
CA ASN A 270 18.29 -7.15 -63.22
C ASN A 270 19.51 -6.46 -63.85
N GLU A 271 20.30 -5.70 -63.08
CA GLU A 271 21.32 -4.82 -63.65
C GLU A 271 22.77 -5.31 -63.41
N LEU A 272 22.99 -6.15 -62.39
CA LEU A 272 24.34 -6.53 -61.94
C LEU A 272 24.71 -7.99 -62.20
N GLN A 273 23.87 -8.72 -62.94
CA GLN A 273 24.13 -10.10 -63.36
C GLN A 273 24.77 -10.19 -64.75
N CYS A 274 25.74 -11.09 -64.86
CA CYS A 274 26.38 -11.40 -66.11
C CYS A 274 25.53 -12.39 -66.93
N ILE A 275 25.03 -11.95 -68.08
CA ILE A 275 24.20 -12.76 -68.99
C ILE A 275 24.82 -14.10 -69.43
N ILE A 276 26.15 -14.25 -69.34
CA ILE A 276 26.84 -15.50 -69.71
C ILE A 276 26.74 -16.56 -68.61
N CYS A 277 26.83 -16.17 -67.35
CA CYS A 277 26.89 -17.12 -66.23
C CYS A 277 25.71 -17.00 -65.25
N SER A 278 24.85 -16.01 -65.42
CA SER A 278 23.73 -15.69 -64.51
C SER A 278 24.18 -15.46 -63.06
N GLU A 279 25.42 -14.97 -62.89
CA GLU A 279 26.00 -14.61 -61.60
C GLU A 279 26.27 -13.11 -61.56
N TYR A 280 26.28 -12.53 -60.36
CA TYR A 280 26.78 -11.17 -60.17
C TYR A 280 28.19 -11.01 -60.73
N PHE A 281 28.47 -9.90 -61.40
CA PHE A 281 29.77 -9.70 -62.05
C PHE A 281 30.93 -9.98 -61.09
N ILE A 282 31.86 -10.83 -61.53
CA ILE A 282 33.13 -11.11 -60.85
C ILE A 282 34.22 -10.51 -61.74
N GLU A 283 34.91 -9.50 -61.22
CA GLU A 283 35.87 -8.67 -61.96
C GLU A 283 35.20 -8.11 -63.22
N ALA A 284 34.28 -7.18 -63.04
CA ALA A 284 33.46 -6.63 -64.11
C ALA A 284 34.34 -5.97 -65.19
N VAL A 285 34.10 -6.32 -66.45
CA VAL A 285 34.73 -5.74 -67.63
C VAL A 285 33.67 -5.16 -68.53
N THR A 286 33.80 -3.87 -68.85
CA THR A 286 32.94 -3.16 -69.79
C THR A 286 33.62 -3.08 -71.15
N LEU A 287 32.88 -3.42 -72.20
CA LEU A 287 33.34 -3.38 -73.59
C LEU A 287 33.17 -1.98 -74.20
N ASN A 288 33.80 -1.74 -75.35
CA ASN A 288 33.59 -0.51 -76.16
C ASN A 288 32.13 -0.23 -76.54
N CYS A 289 31.26 -1.24 -76.50
CA CYS A 289 29.82 -1.09 -76.75
C CYS A 289 29.00 -0.84 -75.47
N ALA A 290 29.65 -0.54 -74.33
CA ALA A 290 29.07 -0.29 -73.01
C ALA A 290 28.37 -1.48 -72.32
N HIS A 291 28.52 -2.71 -72.84
CA HIS A 291 28.02 -3.92 -72.18
C HIS A 291 29.08 -4.49 -71.23
N SER A 292 28.63 -4.97 -70.07
CA SER A 292 29.50 -5.48 -69.01
C SER A 292 29.37 -7.00 -68.84
N PHE A 293 30.49 -7.65 -68.53
CA PHE A 293 30.60 -9.10 -68.32
C PHE A 293 31.60 -9.40 -67.21
N CYS A 294 31.59 -10.62 -66.67
CA CYS A 294 32.71 -11.06 -65.84
C CYS A 294 33.97 -11.18 -66.69
N SER A 295 35.12 -10.77 -66.17
CA SER A 295 36.40 -10.85 -66.89
C SER A 295 36.69 -12.27 -67.40
N TYR A 296 36.43 -13.29 -66.58
CA TYR A 296 36.54 -14.71 -66.98
C TYR A 296 35.59 -15.06 -68.14
N CYS A 297 34.31 -14.70 -68.03
CA CYS A 297 33.28 -15.10 -68.98
C CYS A 297 33.51 -14.50 -70.38
N ILE A 298 33.87 -13.21 -70.45
CA ILE A 298 34.12 -12.58 -71.74
C ILE A 298 35.43 -13.06 -72.37
N SER A 299 36.44 -13.36 -71.55
CA SER A 299 37.69 -13.96 -72.01
C SER A 299 37.45 -15.34 -72.64
N GLU A 300 36.63 -16.19 -72.02
CA GLU A 300 36.24 -17.49 -72.57
C GLU A 300 35.42 -17.37 -73.86
N TRP A 301 34.51 -16.39 -73.92
CA TRP A 301 33.72 -16.13 -75.13
C TRP A 301 34.59 -15.70 -76.31
N MET A 302 35.56 -14.82 -76.07
CA MET A 302 36.46 -14.29 -77.10
C MET A 302 37.38 -15.34 -77.71
N LYS A 303 37.63 -16.47 -77.03
CA LYS A 303 38.32 -17.63 -77.64
C LYS A 303 37.53 -18.22 -78.82
N ARG A 304 36.22 -17.98 -78.89
CA ARG A 304 35.31 -18.48 -79.94
C ARG A 304 34.87 -17.39 -80.89
N LYS A 305 34.47 -16.21 -80.37
CA LYS A 305 33.95 -15.09 -81.16
C LYS A 305 34.38 -13.75 -80.56
N VAL A 306 34.93 -12.85 -81.39
CA VAL A 306 35.38 -11.51 -80.99
C VAL A 306 34.25 -10.47 -81.16
N GLU A 307 33.04 -10.84 -80.77
CA GLU A 307 31.82 -10.02 -80.87
C GLU A 307 31.11 -9.98 -79.51
N CYS A 308 30.50 -8.85 -79.17
CA CYS A 308 29.74 -8.70 -77.93
C CYS A 308 28.56 -9.71 -77.87
N PRO A 309 28.43 -10.51 -76.78
CA PRO A 309 27.33 -11.46 -76.62
C PRO A 309 25.92 -10.85 -76.68
N ILE A 310 25.78 -9.56 -76.35
CA ILE A 310 24.49 -8.86 -76.30
C ILE A 310 24.17 -8.20 -77.65
N CYS A 311 25.02 -7.28 -78.11
CA CYS A 311 24.73 -6.46 -79.29
C CYS A 311 25.49 -6.85 -80.57
N ARG A 312 26.34 -7.90 -80.50
CA ARG A 312 27.11 -8.46 -81.63
C ARG A 312 28.08 -7.50 -82.31
N LYS A 313 28.36 -6.33 -81.72
CA LYS A 313 29.42 -5.42 -82.18
C LYS A 313 30.79 -5.99 -81.89
N ASP A 314 31.76 -5.76 -82.78
CA ASP A 314 33.15 -6.17 -82.59
C ASP A 314 33.75 -5.59 -81.31
N ILE A 315 34.49 -6.45 -80.60
CA ILE A 315 35.17 -6.09 -79.36
C ILE A 315 36.51 -5.44 -79.70
N LYS A 316 36.62 -4.13 -79.47
CA LYS A 316 37.82 -3.33 -79.74
C LYS A 316 38.60 -2.98 -78.48
N SER A 317 37.91 -2.83 -77.35
CA SER A 317 38.54 -2.55 -76.06
C SER A 317 37.75 -3.16 -74.91
N GLN A 318 38.47 -3.39 -73.81
CA GLN A 318 37.97 -3.94 -72.56
C GLN A 318 38.53 -3.11 -71.42
N THR A 319 37.68 -2.72 -70.47
CA THR A 319 38.11 -1.94 -69.30
C THR A 319 37.47 -2.50 -68.05
N HIS A 320 38.31 -2.78 -67.04
CA HIS A 320 37.83 -3.21 -65.73
C HIS A 320 37.08 -2.07 -65.04
N SER A 321 35.91 -2.38 -64.48
CA SER A 321 35.08 -1.41 -63.77
C SER A 321 35.17 -1.61 -62.27
N LEU A 322 36.09 -0.89 -61.64
CA LEU A 322 36.23 -0.87 -60.18
C LEU A 322 34.95 -0.40 -59.47
N VAL A 323 34.18 0.48 -60.12
CA VAL A 323 32.91 0.97 -59.57
C VAL A 323 31.88 -0.16 -59.48
N LEU A 324 31.73 -0.96 -60.54
CA LEU A 324 30.82 -2.12 -60.52
C LEU A 324 31.29 -3.16 -59.51
N ASP A 325 32.58 -3.49 -59.47
CA ASP A 325 33.11 -4.46 -58.52
C ASP A 325 32.88 -4.02 -57.07
N ASN A 326 33.20 -2.77 -56.74
CA ASN A 326 33.00 -2.23 -55.39
C ASN A 326 31.51 -2.14 -55.01
N CYS A 327 30.66 -1.77 -55.95
CA CYS A 327 29.21 -1.70 -55.75
C CYS A 327 28.64 -3.08 -55.44
N ILE A 328 28.96 -4.07 -56.27
CA ILE A 328 28.49 -5.45 -56.12
C ILE A 328 29.01 -6.04 -54.80
N ASN A 329 30.29 -5.83 -54.45
CA ASN A 329 30.83 -6.35 -53.20
C ASN A 329 30.07 -5.77 -51.99
N LYS A 330 29.87 -4.44 -51.95
CA LYS A 330 29.11 -3.78 -50.87
C LYS A 330 27.66 -4.24 -50.80
N MET A 331 27.01 -4.48 -51.94
CA MET A 331 25.63 -4.96 -51.98
C MET A 331 25.54 -6.42 -51.52
N VAL A 332 26.43 -7.30 -52.01
CA VAL A 332 26.48 -8.71 -51.63
C VAL A 332 26.77 -8.91 -50.14
N ASP A 333 27.56 -8.03 -49.52
CA ASP A 333 27.80 -8.05 -48.07
C ASP A 333 26.51 -7.95 -47.23
N ASN A 334 25.45 -7.36 -47.79
CA ASN A 334 24.15 -7.20 -47.14
C ASN A 334 23.12 -8.30 -47.50
N LEU A 335 23.48 -9.25 -48.36
CA LEU A 335 22.62 -10.37 -48.75
C LEU A 335 22.74 -11.55 -47.78
N SER A 336 22.05 -12.66 -48.09
CA SER A 336 22.14 -13.90 -47.31
C SER A 336 23.56 -14.48 -47.33
N SER A 337 23.90 -15.22 -46.27
CA SER A 337 25.22 -15.89 -46.17
C SER A 337 25.45 -16.88 -47.31
N GLU A 338 24.39 -17.50 -47.82
CA GLU A 338 24.44 -18.44 -48.95
C GLU A 338 24.95 -17.75 -50.22
N VAL A 339 24.42 -16.58 -50.55
CA VAL A 339 24.82 -15.81 -51.73
C VAL A 339 26.28 -15.36 -51.63
N LYS A 340 26.72 -14.94 -50.44
CA LYS A 340 28.11 -14.55 -50.18
C LYS A 340 29.07 -15.72 -50.41
N GLU A 341 28.79 -16.87 -49.82
CA GLU A 341 29.67 -18.04 -49.96
C GLU A 341 29.73 -18.52 -51.41
N ARG A 342 28.58 -18.58 -52.11
CA ARG A 342 28.52 -18.93 -53.53
C ARG A 342 29.41 -18.03 -54.39
N ARG A 343 29.36 -16.71 -54.16
CA ARG A 343 30.22 -15.75 -54.85
C ARG A 343 31.71 -16.00 -54.55
N ILE A 344 32.05 -16.23 -53.29
CA ILE A 344 33.44 -16.50 -52.88
C ILE A 344 33.98 -17.77 -53.54
N VAL A 345 33.20 -18.84 -53.57
CA VAL A 345 33.55 -20.10 -54.26
C VAL A 345 33.83 -19.84 -55.74
N LEU A 346 32.92 -19.16 -56.44
CA LEU A 346 33.08 -18.83 -57.85
C LEU A 346 34.32 -17.96 -58.13
N ILE A 347 34.65 -17.01 -57.24
CA ILE A 347 35.87 -16.21 -57.34
C ILE A 347 37.11 -17.11 -57.25
N ARG A 348 37.16 -18.01 -56.25
CA ARG A 348 38.30 -18.93 -56.08
C ARG A 348 38.47 -19.86 -57.29
N GLU A 349 37.37 -20.44 -57.77
CA GLU A 349 37.39 -21.34 -58.93
C GLU A 349 37.90 -20.64 -60.21
N ARG A 350 37.42 -19.43 -60.48
CA ARG A 350 37.83 -18.66 -61.67
C ARG A 350 39.29 -18.23 -61.58
N LYS A 351 39.80 -17.93 -60.38
CA LYS A 351 41.22 -17.65 -60.15
C LYS A 351 42.10 -18.88 -60.38
N ALA A 352 41.69 -20.05 -59.87
CA ALA A 352 42.42 -21.30 -60.09
C ALA A 352 42.54 -21.64 -61.59
N LYS A 353 41.44 -21.51 -62.34
CA LYS A 353 41.39 -21.76 -63.80
C LYS A 353 42.21 -20.77 -64.66
N ARG A 354 42.61 -19.62 -64.11
CA ARG A 354 43.50 -18.66 -64.79
C ARG A 354 44.97 -18.96 -64.59
N LEU A 355 45.30 -19.69 -63.52
CA LEU A 355 46.67 -20.06 -63.16
C LEU A 355 47.06 -21.46 -63.68
N SER A 356 46.08 -22.25 -64.10
CA SER A 356 46.23 -23.50 -64.86
C SER A 356 46.26 -23.22 -66.36
#